data_AF-A0A933REI1-F1
#
_entry.id   AF-A0A933REI1-F1
#
_cell.length_a   1.000
_cell.length_b   1.000
_cell.length_c   1.000
_cell.angle_alpha   90.00
_cell.angle_beta   90.00
_cell.angle_gamma   90.00
#
_symmetry.space_group_name_H-M   'P 1'
#
loop_
_entity.id
_entity.type
_entity.pdbx_description
1 polymer ?
#
loop_
_entity_poly.entity_id
_entity_poly.type
_entity_poly.pdbx_seq_one_letter_code
_entity_poly.pdbx_strand_id
1 'polypeptide(L)'
;MRRPIRSAVAAAALCLALPAAAHAASTTAPAKVFYPNPVQSLQDETLTDQKDADFFSADPFLRTAYKGVTLTDLDGSGTLTGTYAKVVSETGTPARQTKDGFLYTRDDDRFEQVMGYYWITKAQHYLQSLKLRRPANARQQLLRINQYGGDNSFYREGSNKLTITLGKGGVDDAEDGEVIVHEYGHAVQDDQVPGFGSTLEAGSIGEAFGDYLAVEVSTAVTGSTFQWPCVADWDSVSYTRGPVHCLRRLDSAKHYPEDVKGEVHADGEMWSAALWQARQAIGDPITADRIIVDAQFDFTPDISFRDAALKTIAAAGSNTKAANAFRKAFTDRGFLG
;
A
#
# COMPACT_ATOMS: atom_id res chain seq x y z
N MET A 1 26.00 -20.52 -65.41
CA MET A 1 25.80 -20.74 -63.96
C MET A 1 24.58 -19.95 -63.52
N ARG A 2 23.46 -20.62 -63.23
CA ARG A 2 22.22 -20.00 -62.73
C ARG A 2 22.26 -20.02 -61.19
N ARG A 3 22.15 -18.85 -60.55
CA ARG A 3 21.99 -18.74 -59.08
C ARG A 3 20.52 -18.96 -58.70
N PRO A 4 20.20 -19.74 -57.66
CA PRO A 4 18.82 -19.92 -57.24
C PRO A 4 18.36 -18.73 -56.39
N ILE A 5 17.15 -18.25 -56.68
CA ILE A 5 16.42 -17.28 -55.87
C ILE A 5 15.87 -18.04 -54.67
N ARG A 6 16.28 -17.67 -53.45
CA ARG A 6 15.67 -18.17 -52.21
C ARG A 6 14.45 -17.30 -51.91
N SER A 7 13.25 -17.86 -52.10
CA SER A 7 12.00 -17.27 -51.62
C SER A 7 11.97 -17.31 -50.10
N ALA A 8 11.97 -16.14 -49.45
CA ALA A 8 11.72 -16.02 -48.03
C ALA A 8 10.21 -16.11 -47.78
N VAL A 9 9.77 -17.20 -47.15
CA VAL A 9 8.41 -17.33 -46.64
C VAL A 9 8.33 -16.52 -45.35
N ALA A 10 7.58 -15.41 -45.37
CA ALA A 10 7.26 -14.67 -44.16
C ALA A 10 6.22 -15.49 -43.36
N ALA A 11 6.64 -16.05 -42.23
CA ALA A 11 5.72 -16.63 -41.26
C ALA A 11 5.03 -15.49 -40.50
N ALA A 12 3.76 -15.25 -40.80
CA ALA A 12 2.93 -14.38 -39.99
C ALA A 12 2.65 -15.08 -38.65
N ALA A 13 3.30 -14.62 -37.58
CA ALA A 13 2.98 -15.03 -36.23
C ALA A 13 1.62 -14.44 -35.84
N LEU A 14 0.57 -15.25 -35.90
CA LEU A 14 -0.72 -14.92 -35.31
C LEU A 14 -0.52 -14.89 -33.78
N CYS A 15 -0.43 -13.70 -33.21
CA CYS A 15 -0.56 -13.52 -31.76
C CYS A 15 -2.01 -13.82 -31.39
N LEU A 16 -2.30 -15.08 -31.06
CA LEU A 16 -3.52 -15.43 -30.36
C LEU A 16 -3.44 -14.79 -28.98
N ALA A 17 -4.17 -13.70 -28.78
CA ALA A 17 -4.46 -13.18 -27.46
C ALA A 17 -5.14 -14.32 -26.68
N LEU A 18 -4.44 -14.86 -25.69
CA LEU A 18 -5.04 -15.78 -24.74
C LEU A 18 -6.19 -15.02 -24.07
N PRO A 19 -7.41 -15.59 -24.00
CA PRO A 19 -8.48 -14.96 -23.23
C PRO A 19 -7.98 -14.83 -21.79
N ALA A 20 -8.12 -13.63 -21.22
CA ALA A 20 -7.93 -13.42 -19.80
C ALA A 20 -8.70 -14.52 -19.06
N ALA A 21 -8.01 -15.26 -18.19
CA ALA A 21 -8.63 -16.33 -17.43
C ALA A 21 -9.91 -15.76 -16.78
N ALA A 22 -11.05 -16.37 -17.10
CA ALA A 22 -12.30 -16.04 -16.43
C ALA A 22 -12.05 -16.24 -14.93
N HIS A 23 -12.10 -15.15 -14.17
CA HIS A 23 -11.97 -15.23 -12.72
C HIS A 23 -13.04 -16.19 -12.21
N ALA A 24 -12.65 -17.14 -11.36
CA ALA A 24 -13.62 -17.97 -10.65
C ALA A 24 -14.66 -17.05 -9.99
N ALA A 25 -15.92 -17.49 -9.90
CA ALA A 25 -16.96 -16.70 -9.27
C ALA A 25 -16.51 -16.30 -7.86
N SER A 26 -16.33 -14.99 -7.62
CA SER A 26 -15.86 -14.51 -6.34
C SER A 26 -16.93 -14.73 -5.27
N THR A 27 -16.50 -15.19 -4.10
CA THR A 27 -17.35 -15.37 -2.93
C THR A 27 -17.07 -14.28 -1.89
N THR A 28 -17.91 -14.21 -0.88
CA THR A 28 -17.75 -13.31 0.25
C THR A 28 -17.83 -14.08 1.56
N ALA A 29 -17.22 -13.55 2.61
CA ALA A 29 -17.32 -14.11 3.96
C ALA A 29 -17.32 -13.00 5.02
N PRO A 30 -18.09 -13.14 6.11
CA PRO A 30 -17.95 -12.26 7.27
C PRO A 30 -16.53 -12.36 7.85
N ALA A 31 -16.01 -11.25 8.37
CA ALA A 31 -14.72 -11.21 9.05
C ALA A 31 -14.69 -10.14 10.14
N LYS A 32 -13.66 -10.21 10.97
CA LYS A 32 -13.35 -9.22 12.01
C LYS A 32 -11.94 -8.68 11.78
N VAL A 33 -11.79 -7.36 11.80
CA VAL A 33 -10.54 -6.64 11.50
C VAL A 33 -10.39 -5.42 12.43
N PHE A 34 -9.19 -4.85 12.53
CA PHE A 34 -9.02 -3.45 12.89
C PHE A 34 -9.23 -2.52 11.68
N TYR A 35 -9.61 -1.26 11.95
CA TYR A 35 -10.20 -0.40 10.91
C TYR A 35 -9.80 1.11 10.99
N PRO A 36 -8.59 1.51 10.55
CA PRO A 36 -7.51 0.66 10.05
C PRO A 36 -6.74 -0.04 11.16
N ASN A 37 -6.71 0.57 12.34
CA ASN A 37 -6.06 0.10 13.54
C ASN A 37 -6.85 0.57 14.77
N PRO A 38 -6.56 0.07 15.99
CA PRO A 38 -7.33 0.40 17.18
C PRO A 38 -7.09 1.83 17.69
N VAL A 39 -5.90 2.42 17.50
CA VAL A 39 -5.59 3.81 17.91
C VAL A 39 -6.53 4.78 17.20
N GLN A 40 -6.64 4.67 15.87
CA GLN A 40 -7.56 5.51 15.10
C GLN A 40 -9.03 5.23 15.41
N SER A 41 -9.40 3.94 15.52
CA SER A 41 -10.80 3.54 15.73
C SER A 41 -11.35 4.01 17.08
N LEU A 42 -10.51 3.97 18.12
CA LEU A 42 -10.86 4.37 19.48
C LEU A 42 -10.50 5.83 19.79
N GLN A 43 -9.68 6.46 18.94
CA GLN A 43 -9.07 7.77 19.19
C GLN A 43 -8.28 7.79 20.51
N ASP A 44 -7.50 6.74 20.74
CA ASP A 44 -6.81 6.48 22.00
C ASP A 44 -5.33 6.17 21.79
N GLU A 45 -4.49 7.17 22.05
CA GLU A 45 -3.03 7.10 22.00
C GLU A 45 -2.43 6.37 23.20
N THR A 46 -3.23 6.01 24.21
CA THR A 46 -2.73 5.35 25.42
C THR A 46 -2.65 3.83 25.29
N LEU A 47 -3.10 3.30 24.16
CA LEU A 47 -3.02 1.88 23.86
C LEU A 47 -1.56 1.44 23.77
N THR A 48 -1.32 0.20 24.18
CA THR A 48 -0.01 -0.44 24.14
C THR A 48 -0.20 -1.86 23.65
N ASP A 49 0.82 -2.44 23.02
CA ASP A 49 0.78 -3.80 22.48
C ASP A 49 0.36 -4.87 23.52
N GLN A 50 0.77 -4.78 24.79
CA GLN A 50 0.46 -5.81 25.79
C GLN A 50 0.88 -7.25 25.37
N LYS A 51 1.89 -7.40 24.50
CA LYS A 51 2.40 -8.68 23.98
C LYS A 51 1.29 -9.52 23.36
N ASP A 52 0.59 -8.92 22.41
CA ASP A 52 -0.48 -9.59 21.65
C ASP A 52 -1.68 -10.06 22.50
N ALA A 53 -1.80 -9.62 23.76
CA ALA A 53 -2.96 -9.98 24.58
C ALA A 53 -4.25 -9.32 24.05
N ASP A 54 -5.35 -10.07 23.98
CA ASP A 54 -6.67 -9.52 23.64
C ASP A 54 -7.36 -8.89 24.87
N PHE A 55 -6.93 -7.69 25.23
CA PHE A 55 -7.61 -6.87 26.24
C PHE A 55 -8.83 -6.11 25.67
N PHE A 56 -9.01 -6.08 24.34
CA PHE A 56 -10.13 -5.41 23.69
C PHE A 56 -11.46 -6.12 23.95
N SER A 57 -11.49 -7.46 23.92
CA SER A 57 -12.76 -8.19 24.07
C SER A 57 -13.41 -8.06 25.44
N ALA A 58 -12.65 -7.80 26.50
CA ALA A 58 -13.17 -7.72 27.87
C ALA A 58 -13.93 -6.42 28.14
N ASP A 59 -13.46 -5.29 27.58
CA ASP A 59 -14.04 -3.98 27.78
C ASP A 59 -15.03 -3.61 26.67
N PRO A 60 -16.29 -3.20 26.97
CA PRO A 60 -17.28 -2.87 25.94
C PRO A 60 -16.90 -1.74 24.98
N PHE A 61 -16.14 -0.75 25.45
CA PHE A 61 -15.65 0.36 24.63
C PHE A 61 -14.48 -0.09 23.77
N LEU A 62 -13.47 -0.75 24.35
CA LEU A 62 -12.31 -1.23 23.59
C LEU A 62 -12.71 -2.26 22.53
N ARG A 63 -13.74 -3.08 22.80
CA ARG A 63 -14.28 -4.04 21.82
C ARG A 63 -14.71 -3.38 20.51
N THR A 64 -15.03 -2.09 20.50
CA THR A 64 -15.40 -1.36 19.28
C THR A 64 -14.24 -1.14 18.31
N ALA A 65 -12.98 -1.35 18.74
CA ALA A 65 -11.82 -1.41 17.84
C ALA A 65 -11.95 -2.54 16.81
N TYR A 66 -12.56 -3.67 17.18
CA TYR A 66 -12.86 -4.74 16.25
C TYR A 66 -14.07 -4.39 15.40
N LYS A 67 -13.87 -4.26 14.09
CA LYS A 67 -14.92 -4.01 13.12
C LYS A 67 -15.34 -5.30 12.42
N GLY A 68 -16.65 -5.56 12.41
CA GLY A 68 -17.24 -6.57 11.53
C GLY A 68 -17.26 -6.07 10.09
N VAL A 69 -16.68 -6.85 9.17
CA VAL A 69 -16.58 -6.53 7.73
C VAL A 69 -17.00 -7.74 6.89
N THR A 70 -17.12 -7.50 5.58
CA THR A 70 -17.28 -8.57 4.58
C THR A 70 -16.02 -8.63 3.73
N LEU A 71 -15.32 -9.78 3.77
CA LEU A 71 -14.27 -10.08 2.81
C LEU A 71 -14.93 -10.29 1.44
N THR A 72 -14.34 -9.69 0.41
CA THR A 72 -14.76 -9.82 -0.98
C THR A 72 -13.67 -10.51 -1.78
N ASP A 73 -13.98 -10.92 -3.01
CA ASP A 73 -12.99 -11.44 -3.97
C ASP A 73 -12.37 -12.79 -3.59
N LEU A 74 -12.97 -13.52 -2.66
CA LEU A 74 -12.53 -14.87 -2.28
C LEU A 74 -12.80 -15.85 -3.42
N ASP A 75 -11.98 -16.90 -3.53
CA ASP A 75 -12.10 -17.92 -4.59
C ASP A 75 -13.06 -19.07 -4.25
N GLY A 76 -13.70 -19.03 -3.08
CA GLY A 76 -14.61 -20.08 -2.59
C GLY A 76 -13.92 -21.32 -2.01
N SER A 77 -12.58 -21.35 -1.91
CA SER A 77 -11.82 -22.49 -1.34
C SER A 77 -11.97 -22.64 0.18
N GLY A 78 -12.59 -21.67 0.86
CA GLY A 78 -12.63 -21.58 2.32
C GLY A 78 -11.29 -21.17 2.95
N THR A 79 -10.36 -20.65 2.16
CA THR A 79 -9.10 -20.03 2.61
C THR A 79 -9.09 -18.54 2.30
N LEU A 80 -8.10 -17.82 2.83
CA LEU A 80 -7.80 -16.44 2.43
C LEU A 80 -7.04 -16.41 1.09
N THR A 81 -7.70 -16.94 0.06
CA THR A 81 -7.27 -16.91 -1.35
C THR A 81 -8.34 -16.21 -2.15
N GLY A 82 -7.94 -15.22 -2.94
CA GLY A 82 -8.85 -14.45 -3.75
C GLY A 82 -8.20 -13.80 -4.95
N THR A 83 -8.95 -12.98 -5.67
CA THR A 83 -8.49 -12.34 -6.91
C THR A 83 -7.24 -11.49 -6.71
N TYR A 84 -7.19 -10.70 -5.63
CA TYR A 84 -6.13 -9.70 -5.42
C TYR A 84 -5.16 -10.04 -4.30
N ALA A 85 -5.54 -10.93 -3.38
CA ALA A 85 -4.71 -11.31 -2.25
C ALA A 85 -4.75 -12.83 -2.04
N LYS A 86 -3.62 -13.38 -1.62
CA LYS A 86 -3.51 -14.77 -1.18
C LYS A 86 -2.51 -14.88 -0.04
N VAL A 87 -2.97 -15.38 1.11
CA VAL A 87 -2.06 -15.78 2.19
C VAL A 87 -1.38 -17.10 1.80
N VAL A 88 -0.07 -17.05 1.58
CA VAL A 88 0.73 -18.22 1.14
C VAL A 88 1.56 -18.84 2.26
N SER A 89 1.84 -18.08 3.31
CA SER A 89 2.49 -18.57 4.53
C SER A 89 2.29 -17.59 5.68
N GLU A 90 2.46 -18.11 6.88
CA GLU A 90 2.02 -17.59 8.17
C GLU A 90 2.85 -18.27 9.28
N THR A 91 2.96 -17.66 10.45
CA THR A 91 3.24 -18.45 11.66
C THR A 91 1.94 -19.02 12.20
N GLY A 92 2.00 -20.20 12.81
CA GLY A 92 0.83 -20.78 13.46
C GLY A 92 -0.13 -21.51 12.52
N THR A 93 -1.44 -21.31 12.72
CA THR A 93 -2.49 -22.05 12.02
C THR A 93 -3.02 -21.26 10.83
N PRO A 94 -3.12 -21.82 9.61
CA PRO A 94 -3.76 -21.14 8.49
C PRO A 94 -5.22 -20.81 8.78
N ALA A 95 -5.64 -19.58 8.51
CA ALA A 95 -7.02 -19.15 8.64
C ALA A 95 -7.93 -19.93 7.67
N ARG A 96 -9.02 -20.50 8.20
CA ARG A 96 -10.05 -21.21 7.43
C ARG A 96 -11.42 -20.60 7.71
N GLN A 97 -12.25 -20.56 6.68
CA GLN A 97 -13.62 -20.09 6.81
C GLN A 97 -14.42 -21.04 7.69
N THR A 98 -15.06 -20.48 8.72
CA THR A 98 -16.04 -21.20 9.55
C THR A 98 -17.46 -20.91 9.07
N LYS A 99 -18.47 -21.54 9.69
CA LYS A 99 -19.87 -21.20 9.44
C LYS A 99 -20.18 -19.71 9.71
N ASP A 100 -19.43 -19.09 10.63
CA ASP A 100 -19.63 -17.70 11.06
C ASP A 100 -18.67 -16.73 10.35
N GLY A 101 -17.78 -17.23 9.49
CA GLY A 101 -16.76 -16.46 8.77
C GLY A 101 -15.35 -16.57 9.37
N PHE A 102 -14.55 -15.53 9.17
CA PHE A 102 -13.18 -15.40 9.68
C PHE A 102 -13.15 -14.43 10.88
N LEU A 103 -13.57 -14.92 12.04
CA LEU A 103 -13.75 -14.11 13.26
C LEU A 103 -12.68 -14.46 14.29
N TYR A 104 -11.53 -13.79 14.24
CA TYR A 104 -10.38 -13.98 15.14
C TYR A 104 -10.08 -12.69 15.90
N THR A 105 -9.54 -12.79 17.11
CA THR A 105 -9.01 -11.68 17.92
C THR A 105 -7.50 -11.59 17.73
N ARG A 106 -6.88 -10.46 18.10
CA ARG A 106 -5.44 -10.23 17.88
C ARG A 106 -4.54 -11.30 18.48
N ASP A 107 -4.91 -11.86 19.63
CA ASP A 107 -4.20 -12.97 20.31
C ASP A 107 -4.21 -14.32 19.55
N ASP A 108 -4.62 -14.32 18.30
CA ASP A 108 -4.69 -15.47 17.39
C ASP A 108 -4.07 -15.08 16.04
N ASP A 109 -2.94 -15.70 15.68
CA ASP A 109 -2.18 -15.53 14.41
C ASP A 109 -3.04 -15.52 13.12
N ARG A 110 -4.29 -15.98 13.19
CA ARG A 110 -5.26 -15.93 12.09
C ARG A 110 -5.88 -14.55 11.89
N PHE A 111 -5.82 -13.66 12.87
CA PHE A 111 -6.32 -12.28 12.78
C PHE A 111 -5.48 -11.46 11.80
N GLU A 112 -4.15 -11.52 11.92
CA GLU A 112 -3.18 -10.85 11.04
C GLU A 112 -3.35 -11.32 9.59
N GLN A 113 -3.68 -12.60 9.39
CA GLN A 113 -3.96 -13.14 8.07
C GLN A 113 -5.21 -12.50 7.45
N VAL A 114 -6.27 -12.33 8.24
CA VAL A 114 -7.52 -11.68 7.81
C VAL A 114 -7.29 -10.20 7.53
N MET A 115 -6.53 -9.51 8.37
CA MET A 115 -6.10 -8.13 8.17
C MET A 115 -5.36 -7.96 6.84
N GLY A 116 -4.33 -8.78 6.61
CA GLY A 116 -3.54 -8.77 5.37
C GLY A 116 -4.42 -8.98 4.13
N TYR A 117 -5.29 -9.99 4.14
CA TYR A 117 -6.21 -10.22 3.02
C TYR A 117 -7.16 -9.03 2.79
N TYR A 118 -7.74 -8.49 3.86
CA TYR A 118 -8.70 -7.41 3.80
C TYR A 118 -8.10 -6.12 3.24
N TRP A 119 -6.99 -5.66 3.81
CA TRP A 119 -6.40 -4.36 3.47
C TRP A 119 -5.78 -4.32 2.08
N ILE A 120 -5.17 -5.41 1.61
CA ILE A 120 -4.71 -5.52 0.21
C ILE A 120 -5.89 -5.47 -0.77
N THR A 121 -6.99 -6.17 -0.45
CA THR A 121 -8.18 -6.17 -1.31
C THR A 121 -8.80 -4.76 -1.35
N LYS A 122 -8.83 -4.05 -0.22
CA LYS A 122 -9.29 -2.64 -0.16
C LYS A 122 -8.38 -1.69 -0.92
N ALA A 123 -7.06 -1.82 -0.80
CA ALA A 123 -6.12 -1.00 -1.55
C ALA A 123 -6.27 -1.20 -3.06
N GLN A 124 -6.44 -2.45 -3.52
CA GLN A 124 -6.69 -2.72 -4.93
C GLN A 124 -8.00 -2.12 -5.43
N HIS A 125 -9.09 -2.24 -4.65
CA HIS A 125 -10.37 -1.61 -4.99
C HIS A 125 -10.27 -0.08 -5.02
N TYR A 126 -9.46 0.51 -4.12
CA TYR A 126 -9.18 1.94 -4.14
C TYR A 126 -8.54 2.34 -5.47
N LEU A 127 -7.45 1.68 -5.89
CA LEU A 127 -6.78 1.95 -7.17
C LEU A 127 -7.73 1.80 -8.37
N GLN A 128 -8.63 0.82 -8.34
CA GLN A 128 -9.63 0.65 -9.41
C GLN A 128 -10.67 1.78 -9.42
N SER A 129 -11.07 2.26 -8.24
CA SER A 129 -12.00 3.39 -8.09
C SER A 129 -11.43 4.68 -8.69
N LEU A 130 -10.09 4.82 -8.71
CA LEU A 130 -9.41 5.95 -9.31
C LEU A 130 -9.59 6.00 -10.84
N LYS A 131 -9.99 4.93 -11.53
CA LYS A 131 -10.14 4.91 -13.01
C LYS A 131 -8.87 5.40 -13.72
N LEU A 132 -7.74 4.80 -13.33
CA LEU A 132 -6.41 5.07 -13.89
C LEU A 132 -6.37 4.86 -15.41
N ARG A 133 -5.43 5.50 -16.10
CA ARG A 133 -5.23 5.32 -17.55
C ARG A 133 -4.75 3.91 -17.91
N ARG A 134 -3.98 3.30 -17.01
CA ARG A 134 -3.48 1.94 -17.07
C ARG A 134 -3.81 1.25 -15.74
N PRO A 135 -4.21 -0.04 -15.74
CA PRO A 135 -4.43 -0.75 -14.48
C PRO A 135 -3.11 -0.83 -13.71
N ALA A 136 -3.13 -0.50 -12.41
CA ALA A 136 -1.98 -0.61 -11.52
C ALA A 136 -2.17 -1.82 -10.60
N ASN A 137 -1.17 -2.70 -10.57
CA ASN A 137 -1.04 -3.85 -9.66
C ASN A 137 -2.21 -4.85 -9.69
N ALA A 138 -2.98 -4.89 -10.79
CA ALA A 138 -4.20 -5.69 -10.97
C ALA A 138 -3.93 -7.21 -11.09
N ARG A 139 -3.19 -7.76 -10.13
CA ARG A 139 -2.75 -9.15 -10.00
C ARG A 139 -2.80 -9.59 -8.54
N GLN A 140 -2.89 -10.90 -8.32
CA GLN A 140 -2.88 -11.48 -6.97
C GLN A 140 -1.54 -11.23 -6.28
N GLN A 141 -1.57 -10.57 -5.12
CA GLN A 141 -0.43 -10.41 -4.23
C GLN A 141 -0.34 -11.59 -3.27
N LEU A 142 0.87 -12.10 -3.09
CA LEU A 142 1.16 -13.22 -2.20
C LEU A 142 1.64 -12.68 -0.85
N LEU A 143 0.91 -13.03 0.21
CA LEU A 143 1.16 -12.55 1.57
C LEU A 143 1.87 -13.60 2.41
N ARG A 144 2.98 -13.18 3.03
CA ARG A 144 3.75 -13.90 4.03
C ARG A 144 3.56 -13.19 5.37
N ILE A 145 2.58 -13.63 6.14
CA ILE A 145 2.18 -12.97 7.38
C ILE A 145 3.08 -13.46 8.51
N ASN A 146 3.55 -12.57 9.39
CA ASN A 146 4.26 -12.95 10.61
C ASN A 146 5.59 -13.70 10.39
N GLN A 147 6.19 -13.56 9.20
CA GLN A 147 7.33 -14.38 8.76
C GLN A 147 8.69 -13.72 9.02
N TYR A 148 8.71 -12.52 9.60
CA TYR A 148 9.91 -11.85 10.08
C TYR A 148 9.77 -11.58 11.58
N GLY A 149 10.73 -12.06 12.39
CA GLY A 149 10.65 -11.96 13.85
C GLY A 149 11.04 -10.60 14.43
N GLY A 150 11.32 -9.61 13.59
CA GLY A 150 11.58 -8.23 13.98
C GLY A 150 10.44 -7.31 13.54
N ASP A 151 10.57 -6.05 13.96
CA ASP A 151 9.70 -4.93 13.58
C ASP A 151 10.16 -4.43 12.22
N ASN A 152 9.71 -5.12 11.18
CA ASN A 152 10.05 -4.82 9.79
C ASN A 152 9.17 -5.63 8.84
N SER A 153 8.60 -4.93 7.88
CA SER A 153 7.89 -5.49 6.74
C SER A 153 8.64 -5.16 5.45
N PHE A 154 8.38 -5.92 4.38
CA PHE A 154 8.95 -5.62 3.07
C PHE A 154 8.22 -6.30 1.91
N TYR A 155 8.25 -5.66 0.75
CA TYR A 155 8.09 -6.28 -0.56
C TYR A 155 9.46 -6.72 -1.11
N ARG A 156 9.57 -7.94 -1.64
CA ARG A 156 10.81 -8.44 -2.27
C ARG A 156 10.65 -8.77 -3.75
N GLU A 157 11.56 -8.22 -4.54
CA GLU A 157 11.91 -8.68 -5.89
C GLU A 157 13.10 -9.67 -5.82
N GLY A 158 13.11 -10.73 -6.65
CA GLY A 158 14.33 -11.51 -6.88
C GLY A 158 14.56 -12.79 -6.06
N SER A 159 13.66 -13.20 -5.15
CA SER A 159 13.68 -14.56 -4.56
C SER A 159 12.57 -15.44 -5.15
N ASN A 160 12.55 -15.63 -6.48
CA ASN A 160 11.61 -16.48 -7.25
C ASN A 160 10.09 -16.23 -7.05
N LYS A 161 9.66 -15.36 -6.13
CA LYS A 161 8.25 -15.00 -5.85
C LYS A 161 8.18 -13.57 -5.35
N LEU A 162 7.33 -12.76 -5.99
CA LEU A 162 6.95 -11.43 -5.53
C LEU A 162 5.99 -11.59 -4.35
N THR A 163 6.43 -11.22 -3.15
CA THR A 163 5.67 -11.40 -1.90
C THR A 163 5.76 -10.16 -1.03
N ILE A 164 4.64 -9.79 -0.41
CA ILE A 164 4.59 -8.88 0.73
C ILE A 164 4.81 -9.72 1.99
N THR A 165 5.82 -9.38 2.78
CA THR A 165 6.17 -10.05 4.03
C THR A 165 5.97 -9.10 5.18
N LEU A 166 5.21 -9.54 6.19
CA LEU A 166 4.92 -8.74 7.38
C LEU A 166 5.65 -9.29 8.61
N GLY A 167 6.11 -8.37 9.46
CA GLY A 167 6.85 -8.62 10.70
C GLY A 167 5.97 -9.00 11.90
N LYS A 168 6.60 -9.02 13.09
CA LYS A 168 6.04 -9.38 14.41
C LYS A 168 6.65 -8.53 15.55
N GLY A 169 7.21 -7.36 15.23
CA GLY A 169 8.06 -6.66 16.17
C GLY A 169 7.33 -5.60 16.97
N GLY A 170 7.16 -5.82 18.26
CA GLY A 170 6.33 -4.93 19.06
C GLY A 170 4.87 -5.31 18.88
N VAL A 171 4.08 -4.43 18.27
CA VAL A 171 2.79 -4.80 17.70
C VAL A 171 3.08 -5.69 16.48
N ASP A 172 2.27 -6.71 16.21
CA ASP A 172 2.42 -7.44 14.96
C ASP A 172 2.08 -6.49 13.80
N ASP A 173 3.01 -6.25 12.86
CA ASP A 173 2.87 -5.27 11.76
C ASP A 173 1.55 -5.43 10.98
N ALA A 174 1.05 -6.67 10.89
CA ALA A 174 -0.19 -7.04 10.23
C ALA A 174 -1.47 -6.69 11.02
N GLU A 175 -1.36 -6.14 12.23
CA GLU A 175 -2.47 -5.53 12.98
C GLU A 175 -2.73 -4.08 12.56
N ASP A 176 -1.82 -3.42 11.84
CA ASP A 176 -2.02 -2.08 11.32
C ASP A 176 -2.30 -2.09 9.82
N GLY A 177 -3.53 -1.69 9.45
CA GLY A 177 -3.94 -1.61 8.06
C GLY A 177 -3.04 -0.70 7.21
N GLU A 178 -2.43 0.32 7.81
CA GLU A 178 -1.57 1.26 7.09
C GLU A 178 -0.21 0.65 6.75
N VAL A 179 0.37 -0.19 7.61
CA VAL A 179 1.61 -0.93 7.31
C VAL A 179 1.38 -1.91 6.16
N ILE A 180 0.26 -2.64 6.17
CA ILE A 180 -0.11 -3.56 5.09
C ILE A 180 -0.22 -2.82 3.73
N VAL A 181 -0.84 -1.63 3.72
CA VAL A 181 -1.02 -0.86 2.50
C VAL A 181 0.27 -0.18 2.05
N HIS A 182 1.14 0.24 2.97
CA HIS A 182 2.47 0.75 2.65
C HIS A 182 3.25 -0.27 1.81
N GLU A 183 3.31 -1.53 2.24
CA GLU A 183 3.98 -2.60 1.50
C GLU A 183 3.31 -2.93 0.15
N TYR A 184 1.99 -2.81 0.09
CA TYR A 184 1.27 -2.90 -1.18
C TYR A 184 1.66 -1.77 -2.14
N GLY A 185 2.00 -0.58 -1.63
CA GLY A 185 2.53 0.54 -2.40
C GLY A 185 3.81 0.17 -3.16
N HIS A 186 4.73 -0.56 -2.54
CA HIS A 186 5.91 -1.08 -3.23
C HIS A 186 5.54 -2.08 -4.33
N ALA A 187 4.59 -2.97 -4.08
CA ALA A 187 4.11 -3.91 -5.11
C ALA A 187 3.47 -3.18 -6.31
N VAL A 188 2.79 -2.06 -6.05
CA VAL A 188 2.25 -1.18 -7.10
C VAL A 188 3.37 -0.56 -7.92
N GLN A 189 4.39 0.01 -7.27
CA GLN A 189 5.51 0.61 -7.98
C GLN A 189 6.29 -0.39 -8.81
N ASP A 190 6.54 -1.59 -8.29
CA ASP A 190 7.21 -2.67 -9.04
C ASP A 190 6.39 -3.13 -10.26
N ASP A 191 5.05 -3.22 -10.14
CA ASP A 191 4.18 -3.53 -11.28
C ASP A 191 4.21 -2.44 -12.37
N GLN A 192 4.31 -1.16 -11.97
CA GLN A 192 4.37 -0.03 -12.88
C GLN A 192 5.77 0.17 -13.50
N VAL A 193 6.82 -0.03 -12.70
CA VAL A 193 8.23 0.20 -13.03
C VAL A 193 9.07 -0.90 -12.37
N PRO A 194 9.25 -2.06 -13.03
CA PRO A 194 10.05 -3.15 -12.47
C PRO A 194 11.47 -2.70 -12.08
N GLY A 195 11.92 -3.09 -10.88
CA GLY A 195 13.20 -2.66 -10.32
C GLY A 195 13.23 -1.22 -9.77
N PHE A 196 12.06 -0.62 -9.49
CA PHE A 196 11.97 0.72 -8.90
C PHE A 196 12.78 0.84 -7.60
N GLY A 197 13.33 2.03 -7.33
CA GLY A 197 14.09 2.28 -6.11
C GLY A 197 15.58 1.94 -6.21
N SER A 198 16.14 1.89 -7.41
CA SER A 198 17.56 1.54 -7.63
C SER A 198 18.58 2.61 -7.19
N THR A 199 18.11 3.79 -6.78
CA THR A 199 18.91 4.90 -6.23
C THR A 199 18.28 5.41 -4.93
N LEU A 200 19.02 6.20 -4.15
CA LEU A 200 18.49 6.78 -2.91
C LEU A 200 17.23 7.63 -3.16
N GLU A 201 17.22 8.50 -4.17
CA GLU A 201 16.05 9.33 -4.48
C GLU A 201 14.87 8.47 -4.95
N ALA A 202 15.10 7.51 -5.86
CA ALA A 202 14.03 6.61 -6.31
C ALA A 202 13.48 5.77 -5.15
N GLY A 203 14.35 5.27 -4.26
CA GLY A 203 13.95 4.53 -3.06
C GLY A 203 13.14 5.40 -2.10
N SER A 204 13.54 6.66 -1.93
CA SER A 204 12.81 7.64 -1.10
C SER A 204 11.43 7.98 -1.68
N ILE A 205 11.32 8.11 -3.01
CA ILE A 205 10.01 8.21 -3.69
C ILE A 205 9.18 6.94 -3.46
N GLY A 206 9.85 5.79 -3.37
CA GLY A 206 9.26 4.50 -3.04
C GLY A 206 8.56 4.51 -1.68
N GLU A 207 9.34 4.73 -0.63
CA GLU A 207 8.86 4.83 0.76
C GLU A 207 7.73 5.87 0.90
N ALA A 208 7.93 7.03 0.28
CA ALA A 208 6.97 8.12 0.32
C ALA A 208 5.63 7.78 -0.33
N PHE A 209 5.63 6.98 -1.39
CA PHE A 209 4.40 6.51 -2.03
C PHE A 209 3.69 5.44 -1.19
N GLY A 210 4.44 4.54 -0.54
CA GLY A 210 3.89 3.59 0.42
C GLY A 210 3.12 4.31 1.53
N ASP A 211 3.76 5.28 2.18
CA ASP A 211 3.15 6.12 3.22
C ASP A 211 1.93 6.89 2.72
N TYR A 212 2.04 7.51 1.54
CA TYR A 212 0.93 8.25 0.94
C TYR A 212 -0.26 7.34 0.68
N LEU A 213 -0.04 6.20 0.01
CA LEU A 213 -1.09 5.26 -0.33
C LEU A 213 -1.75 4.67 0.94
N ALA A 214 -0.98 4.40 1.98
CA ALA A 214 -1.48 3.89 3.25
C ALA A 214 -2.55 4.81 3.86
N VAL A 215 -2.21 6.09 4.03
CA VAL A 215 -3.13 7.09 4.61
C VAL A 215 -4.33 7.33 3.70
N GLU A 216 -4.13 7.38 2.39
CA GLU A 216 -5.23 7.65 1.46
C GLU A 216 -6.23 6.50 1.38
N VAL A 217 -5.75 5.26 1.34
CA VAL A 217 -6.60 4.07 1.37
C VAL A 217 -7.31 3.97 2.72
N SER A 218 -6.60 4.12 3.84
CA SER A 218 -7.19 4.03 5.18
C SER A 218 -8.27 5.10 5.36
N THR A 219 -8.01 6.34 4.95
CA THR A 219 -8.98 7.43 4.99
C THR A 219 -10.20 7.15 4.10
N ALA A 220 -9.98 6.71 2.85
CA ALA A 220 -11.08 6.43 1.91
C ALA A 220 -11.97 5.26 2.36
N VAL A 221 -11.39 4.27 3.03
CA VAL A 221 -12.10 3.07 3.52
C VAL A 221 -12.82 3.37 4.82
N THR A 222 -12.20 4.10 5.75
CA THR A 222 -12.71 4.26 7.12
C THR A 222 -13.45 5.57 7.37
N GLY A 223 -13.11 6.63 6.63
CA GLY A 223 -13.53 7.99 6.94
C GLY A 223 -12.90 8.58 8.20
N SER A 224 -11.94 7.88 8.82
CA SER A 224 -11.19 8.39 9.98
C SER A 224 -10.33 9.58 9.57
N THR A 225 -10.21 10.55 10.48
CA THR A 225 -9.32 11.71 10.36
C THR A 225 -8.56 11.98 11.65
N PHE A 226 -8.58 11.04 12.60
CA PHE A 226 -7.82 11.15 13.84
C PHE A 226 -6.32 11.17 13.50
N GLN A 227 -5.58 12.14 14.05
CA GLN A 227 -4.14 12.38 13.79
C GLN A 227 -3.70 12.56 12.33
N TRP A 228 -4.64 12.78 11.42
CA TRP A 228 -4.37 12.90 9.98
C TRP A 228 -3.32 13.99 9.67
N PRO A 229 -2.30 13.76 8.81
CA PRO A 229 -1.99 12.54 8.06
C PRO A 229 -0.84 11.71 8.69
N CYS A 230 -1.09 11.12 9.85
CA CYS A 230 -0.18 10.16 10.47
C CYS A 230 -0.22 8.80 9.75
N VAL A 231 0.92 8.10 9.72
CA VAL A 231 1.07 6.73 9.22
C VAL A 231 1.34 5.79 10.41
N ALA A 232 0.64 4.64 10.45
CA ALA A 232 0.92 3.48 11.28
C ALA A 232 1.01 3.80 12.79
N ASP A 233 0.03 4.53 13.31
CA ASP A 233 -0.02 4.97 14.71
C ASP A 233 -0.15 3.81 15.71
N TRP A 234 -0.82 2.71 15.34
CA TRP A 234 -0.90 1.52 16.20
C TRP A 234 0.43 0.78 16.25
N ASP A 235 1.02 0.50 15.10
CA ASP A 235 2.34 -0.14 15.05
C ASP A 235 3.38 0.68 15.85
N SER A 236 3.29 2.00 15.71
CA SER A 236 4.16 2.98 16.37
C SER A 236 4.14 3.00 17.89
N VAL A 237 3.11 2.44 18.55
CA VAL A 237 3.03 2.46 20.04
C VAL A 237 4.21 1.74 20.68
N SER A 238 4.85 0.81 19.96
CA SER A 238 5.94 -0.02 20.47
C SER A 238 7.32 0.66 20.44
N TYR A 239 7.50 1.68 19.60
CA TYR A 239 8.84 2.24 19.34
C TYR A 239 8.89 3.78 19.31
N THR A 240 7.76 4.47 19.19
CA THR A 240 7.72 5.93 19.31
C THR A 240 7.60 6.38 20.77
N ARG A 241 8.25 7.50 21.11
CA ARG A 241 8.20 8.08 22.46
C ARG A 241 7.22 9.24 22.50
N GLY A 242 6.48 9.34 23.60
CA GLY A 242 5.60 10.48 23.87
C GLY A 242 4.13 10.09 23.83
N PRO A 243 3.23 11.07 23.95
CA PRO A 243 1.79 10.84 24.06
C PRO A 243 1.07 10.73 22.71
N VAL A 244 1.80 10.80 21.59
CA VAL A 244 1.28 10.69 20.23
C VAL A 244 2.17 9.72 19.49
N HIS A 245 1.57 8.66 18.96
CA HIS A 245 2.26 7.61 18.24
C HIS A 245 2.08 7.83 16.74
N CYS A 246 3.19 7.93 16.04
CA CYS A 246 3.17 8.16 14.61
C CYS A 246 4.51 7.80 13.98
N LEU A 247 4.51 6.89 13.00
CA LEU A 247 5.74 6.41 12.39
C LEU A 247 6.36 7.56 11.58
N ARG A 248 5.55 8.13 10.69
CA ARG A 248 5.88 9.30 9.85
C ARG A 248 4.60 10.09 9.59
N ARG A 249 4.76 11.35 9.18
CA ARG A 249 3.64 12.23 8.81
C ARG A 249 3.76 12.72 7.37
N LEU A 250 2.65 12.71 6.63
CA LEU A 250 2.60 13.27 5.28
C LEU A 250 2.59 14.80 5.26
N ASP A 251 2.69 15.49 6.39
CA ASP A 251 2.77 16.96 6.47
C ASP A 251 4.09 17.45 7.10
N SER A 252 5.13 16.60 7.06
CA SER A 252 6.50 16.94 7.48
C SER A 252 6.94 18.28 6.89
N ALA A 253 7.77 19.05 7.59
CA ALA A 253 8.28 20.35 7.11
C ALA A 253 9.62 20.24 6.34
N LYS A 254 10.13 19.02 6.14
CA LYS A 254 11.43 18.77 5.50
C LYS A 254 11.51 19.35 4.08
N HIS A 255 12.70 19.81 3.71
CA HIS A 255 12.99 20.48 2.45
C HIS A 255 14.26 19.92 1.78
N TYR A 256 14.21 19.75 0.45
CA TYR A 256 15.33 19.27 -0.35
C TYR A 256 16.21 20.44 -0.83
N PRO A 257 17.55 20.36 -0.75
CA PRO A 257 18.35 19.22 -0.25
C PRO A 257 18.74 19.32 1.24
N GLU A 258 18.35 20.37 1.95
CA GLU A 258 18.89 20.69 3.28
C GLU A 258 18.61 19.60 4.34
N ASP A 259 17.49 18.90 4.20
CA ASP A 259 17.07 17.88 5.15
C ASP A 259 17.46 16.45 4.77
N VAL A 260 18.14 16.23 3.64
CA VAL A 260 18.60 14.91 3.19
C VAL A 260 19.48 14.25 4.27
N LYS A 261 19.17 13.00 4.60
CA LYS A 261 19.86 12.16 5.59
C LYS A 261 20.59 10.97 4.99
N GLY A 262 20.32 10.62 3.73
CA GLY A 262 20.91 9.44 3.11
C GLY A 262 20.18 8.15 3.48
N GLU A 263 18.92 8.24 3.86
CA GLU A 263 18.08 7.14 4.32
C GLU A 263 16.68 7.31 3.72
N VAL A 264 16.18 6.27 3.05
CA VAL A 264 15.01 6.37 2.15
C VAL A 264 13.73 6.76 2.88
N HIS A 265 13.50 6.28 4.10
CA HIS A 265 12.29 6.64 4.84
C HIS A 265 12.34 8.10 5.31
N ALA A 266 13.49 8.53 5.84
CA ALA A 266 13.72 9.90 6.30
C ALA A 266 13.68 10.91 5.15
N ASP A 267 14.22 10.55 3.98
CA ASP A 267 14.27 11.39 2.80
C ASP A 267 12.93 11.39 2.04
N GLY A 268 12.19 10.28 2.10
CA GLY A 268 10.86 10.12 1.51
C GLY A 268 9.80 11.06 2.09
N GLU A 269 9.91 11.44 3.37
CA GLU A 269 9.00 12.41 4.00
C GLU A 269 8.90 13.76 3.25
N MET A 270 9.95 14.18 2.54
CA MET A 270 9.89 15.39 1.71
C MET A 270 8.96 15.21 0.51
N TRP A 271 9.01 14.02 -0.13
CA TRP A 271 8.19 13.69 -1.28
C TRP A 271 6.73 13.49 -0.90
N SER A 272 6.46 12.69 0.14
CA SER A 272 5.09 12.45 0.61
C SER A 272 4.42 13.75 1.06
N ALA A 273 5.19 14.67 1.66
CA ALA A 273 4.68 15.98 2.03
C ALA A 273 4.38 16.91 0.84
N ALA A 274 5.12 16.80 -0.26
CA ALA A 274 4.77 17.49 -1.50
C ALA A 274 3.47 16.92 -2.11
N LEU A 275 3.31 15.59 -2.14
CA LEU A 275 2.11 14.93 -2.65
C LEU A 275 0.88 15.33 -1.84
N TRP A 276 0.98 15.26 -0.52
CA TRP A 276 -0.07 15.66 0.41
C TRP A 276 -0.46 17.13 0.25
N GLN A 277 0.52 18.04 0.19
CA GLN A 277 0.25 19.46 -0.03
C GLN A 277 -0.49 19.71 -1.35
N ALA A 278 -0.07 19.06 -2.44
CA ALA A 278 -0.72 19.19 -3.73
C ALA A 278 -2.15 18.64 -3.70
N ARG A 279 -2.37 17.49 -3.06
CA ARG A 279 -3.69 16.89 -2.86
C ARG A 279 -4.64 17.85 -2.15
N GLN A 280 -4.21 18.46 -1.04
CA GLN A 280 -4.98 19.46 -0.30
C GLN A 280 -5.35 20.67 -1.18
N ALA A 281 -4.40 21.17 -1.98
CA ALA A 281 -4.65 22.30 -2.88
C ALA A 281 -5.58 21.95 -4.06
N ILE A 282 -5.56 20.70 -4.55
CA ILE A 282 -6.49 20.20 -5.58
C ILE A 282 -7.90 20.12 -5.00
N GLY A 283 -8.05 19.64 -3.76
CA GLY A 283 -9.31 19.58 -3.02
C GLY A 283 -10.28 18.49 -3.51
N ASP A 284 -9.92 17.78 -4.58
CA ASP A 284 -10.60 16.56 -5.04
C ASP A 284 -9.61 15.38 -4.91
N PRO A 285 -9.71 14.58 -3.84
CA PRO A 285 -8.84 13.43 -3.58
C PRO A 285 -8.70 12.48 -4.76
N ILE A 286 -9.81 12.12 -5.40
CA ILE A 286 -9.82 11.12 -6.47
C ILE A 286 -9.06 11.63 -7.70
N THR A 287 -9.15 12.94 -7.99
CA THR A 287 -8.36 13.55 -9.05
C THR A 287 -6.88 13.62 -8.71
N ALA A 288 -6.53 14.02 -7.48
CA ALA A 288 -5.13 14.09 -7.05
C ALA A 288 -4.46 12.70 -7.09
N ASP A 289 -5.10 11.71 -6.48
CA ASP A 289 -4.55 10.35 -6.36
C ASP A 289 -4.46 9.65 -7.71
N ARG A 290 -5.46 9.85 -8.59
CA ARG A 290 -5.37 9.38 -9.98
C ARG A 290 -4.11 9.93 -10.65
N ILE A 291 -3.84 11.24 -10.54
CA ILE A 291 -2.69 11.87 -11.20
C ILE A 291 -1.38 11.34 -10.62
N ILE A 292 -1.29 11.19 -9.29
CA ILE A 292 -0.10 10.67 -8.61
C ILE A 292 0.21 9.25 -9.08
N VAL A 293 -0.79 8.36 -9.06
CA VAL A 293 -0.61 6.96 -9.48
C VAL A 293 -0.36 6.86 -10.99
N ASP A 294 -1.05 7.64 -11.83
CA ASP A 294 -0.82 7.64 -13.29
C ASP A 294 0.59 8.15 -13.65
N ALA A 295 1.16 9.08 -12.88
CA ALA A 295 2.49 9.64 -13.11
C ALA A 295 3.59 8.59 -12.99
N GLN A 296 3.46 7.66 -12.04
CA GLN A 296 4.50 6.65 -11.74
C GLN A 296 4.81 5.77 -12.94
N PHE A 297 3.84 5.51 -13.81
CA PHE A 297 4.07 4.71 -15.01
C PHE A 297 5.03 5.36 -16.03
N ASP A 298 5.37 6.64 -15.87
CA ASP A 298 6.33 7.36 -16.71
C ASP A 298 7.66 7.62 -15.97
N PHE A 299 7.86 7.00 -14.81
CA PHE A 299 9.11 7.02 -14.04
C PHE A 299 10.13 6.01 -14.58
N THR A 300 11.37 6.11 -14.11
CA THR A 300 12.43 5.13 -14.35
C THR A 300 12.87 4.50 -13.01
N PRO A 301 13.50 3.32 -13.04
CA PRO A 301 13.99 2.66 -11.82
C PRO A 301 14.89 3.51 -10.92
N ASP A 302 15.57 4.49 -11.50
CA ASP A 302 16.58 5.36 -10.90
C ASP A 302 16.16 6.84 -10.85
N ILE A 303 14.88 7.14 -11.07
CA ILE A 303 14.38 8.51 -11.26
C ILE A 303 14.78 9.45 -10.11
N SER A 304 15.18 10.67 -10.47
CA SER A 304 15.45 11.74 -9.51
C SER A 304 14.14 12.37 -8.98
N PHE A 305 14.18 12.98 -7.80
CA PHE A 305 13.05 13.77 -7.28
C PHE A 305 12.60 14.84 -8.27
N ARG A 306 13.56 15.54 -8.91
CA ARG A 306 13.26 16.59 -9.89
C ARG A 306 12.52 16.04 -11.10
N ASP A 307 12.98 14.93 -11.65
CA ASP A 307 12.34 14.34 -12.83
C ASP A 307 10.98 13.73 -12.49
N ALA A 308 10.86 13.07 -11.33
CA ALA A 308 9.57 12.58 -10.84
C ALA A 308 8.56 13.73 -10.64
N ALA A 309 9.00 14.88 -10.11
CA ALA A 309 8.17 16.06 -9.96
C ALA A 309 7.66 16.58 -11.32
N LEU A 310 8.55 16.66 -12.31
CA LEU A 310 8.19 17.08 -13.67
C LEU A 310 7.21 16.11 -14.33
N LYS A 311 7.40 14.79 -14.16
CA LYS A 311 6.48 13.75 -14.64
C LYS A 311 5.11 13.84 -13.97
N THR A 312 5.07 14.07 -12.67
CA THR A 312 3.82 14.23 -11.91
C THR A 312 3.03 15.47 -12.35
N ILE A 313 3.73 16.59 -12.58
CA ILE A 313 3.09 17.79 -13.14
C ILE A 313 2.56 17.53 -14.56
N ALA A 314 3.32 16.80 -15.39
CA ALA A 314 2.90 16.45 -16.73
C ALA A 314 1.68 15.52 -16.75
N ALA A 315 1.57 14.59 -15.80
CA ALA A 315 0.44 13.67 -15.65
C ALA A 315 -0.89 14.38 -15.37
N ALA A 316 -0.87 15.58 -14.80
CA ALA A 316 -2.07 16.42 -14.65
C ALA A 316 -2.70 16.82 -15.99
N GLY A 317 -1.96 16.75 -17.10
CA GLY A 317 -2.46 17.00 -18.45
C GLY A 317 -3.10 18.39 -18.60
N SER A 318 -4.37 18.41 -19.04
CA SER A 318 -5.14 19.65 -19.20
C SER A 318 -5.70 20.22 -17.89
N ASN A 319 -5.56 19.51 -16.75
CA ASN A 319 -5.99 20.01 -15.45
C ASN A 319 -4.98 21.02 -14.90
N THR A 320 -5.13 22.28 -15.31
CA THR A 320 -4.22 23.38 -14.93
C THR A 320 -4.21 23.64 -13.42
N LYS A 321 -5.34 23.45 -12.72
CA LYS A 321 -5.40 23.56 -11.26
C LYS A 321 -4.47 22.53 -10.60
N ALA A 322 -4.57 21.26 -11.00
CA ALA A 322 -3.72 20.20 -10.47
C ALA A 322 -2.25 20.39 -10.85
N ALA A 323 -1.96 20.73 -12.11
CA ALA A 323 -0.59 21.01 -12.55
C ALA A 323 0.06 22.13 -11.73
N ASN A 324 -0.68 23.20 -11.43
CA ASN A 324 -0.21 24.30 -10.60
C ASN A 324 -0.04 23.90 -9.12
N ALA A 325 -0.96 23.08 -8.59
CA ALA A 325 -0.87 22.57 -7.22
C ALA A 325 0.39 21.71 -7.03
N PHE A 326 0.63 20.74 -7.92
CA PHE A 326 1.85 19.93 -7.91
C PHE A 326 3.10 20.79 -8.10
N ARG A 327 3.11 21.70 -9.09
CA ARG A 327 4.24 22.59 -9.31
C ARG A 327 4.59 23.40 -8.06
N LYS A 328 3.57 23.99 -7.42
CA LYS A 328 3.77 24.76 -6.19
C LYS A 328 4.34 23.87 -5.09
N ALA A 329 3.73 22.72 -4.82
CA ALA A 329 4.17 21.82 -3.76
C ALA A 329 5.62 21.33 -3.99
N PHE A 330 5.96 20.91 -5.21
CA PHE A 330 7.32 20.47 -5.51
C PHE A 330 8.36 21.61 -5.46
N THR A 331 7.99 22.85 -5.82
CA THR A 331 8.85 24.03 -5.64
C THR A 331 9.02 24.37 -4.16
N ASP A 332 7.93 24.36 -3.38
CA ASP A 332 7.95 24.65 -1.94
C ASP A 332 8.78 23.62 -1.15
N ARG A 333 9.05 22.44 -1.72
CA ARG A 333 9.90 21.38 -1.15
C ARG A 333 11.30 21.30 -1.77
N GLY A 334 11.64 22.22 -2.68
CA GLY A 334 12.99 22.34 -3.23
C GLY A 334 13.31 21.41 -4.39
N PHE A 335 12.35 20.61 -4.88
CA PHE A 335 12.59 19.69 -6.00
C PHE A 335 12.69 20.40 -7.36
N LEU A 336 12.21 21.65 -7.46
CA LEU A 336 12.14 22.44 -8.71
C LEU A 336 12.80 23.82 -8.60
N GLY A 337 13.73 24.02 -7.65
CA GLY A 337 14.37 25.30 -7.33
C GLY A 337 15.83 25.38 -7.73
#